data_AF-A0A4U6V1D9-F1
#
_entry.id   AF-A0A4U6V1D9-F1
#
_cell.length_a   1.000
_cell.length_b   1.000
_cell.length_c   1.000
_cell.angle_alpha   90.00
_cell.angle_beta   90.00
_cell.angle_gamma   90.00
#
_symmetry.space_group_name_H-M   'P 1'
#
loop_
_entity.id
_entity.type
_entity.pdbx_description
1 polymer ?
#
loop_
_entity_poly.entity_id
_entity_poly.type
_entity_poly.pdbx_seq_one_letter_code
_entity_poly.pdbx_strand_id
1 'polypeptide(L)'
;MDFTREVVVPAALSEILGRIFAFLFDSLPRPSPGARELHRRRLERLLGNIGSMVEEAEGRHITNQQLLSHLKALTVGMYRGRFALEVTDLDDVRNAAGGEGDDDDGDGDDDATAAAAAAAAGKRSFALCSSFNRAKRSRVTSLILGGGGGDEGTERLAAVVEELEGLTRDYMREFILLVQGYPRKVDRPVTTTLYMDRCVFGRHVEKERIVDFLLQRPPPGRAPFLSVLAVVGAKKVGKTTLVKHACDDERVRGHFSRIEWFETPDVVRAGGQPDQTIWESDGPEYLAGVRRILGEPRFAAERSLLVFEDAWPIDEPAWTALAATPSSLAGGSKLLLTCRDADIARLGTAEPVVLRTLQEEEYWYYFKAFAFGGADPREHPRIAAVAREISGHLERTFLDARVLGTLLRANFDARFWRRVLAAIVRCERRPMHVGVLLELLPVRGRLQSYGYCRSPPKFTVQDVLSARESGGGGGGDSEEGFTIHLCRETLYMDHWYSITFKNEGAPPPSPPRRVLTT
;
A
#
# COMPACT_ATOMS: atom_id res chain seq x y z
N MET A 1 14.54 50.21 19.57
CA MET A 1 15.40 49.22 18.89
C MET A 1 15.44 47.95 19.73
N ASP A 2 14.29 47.53 20.28
CA ASP A 2 14.27 46.64 21.45
C ASP A 2 13.75 45.23 21.12
N PHE A 3 13.11 45.06 19.95
CA PHE A 3 12.60 43.76 19.50
C PHE A 3 13.70 42.77 19.08
N THR A 4 14.85 43.28 18.61
CA THR A 4 15.98 42.42 18.21
C THR A 4 16.77 41.89 19.40
N ARG A 5 16.73 42.56 20.57
CA ARG A 5 17.42 42.06 21.78
C ARG A 5 16.64 40.97 22.50
N GLU A 6 15.31 41.00 22.49
CA GLU A 6 14.49 40.02 23.21
C GLU A 6 14.36 38.67 22.50
N VAL A 7 14.55 38.60 21.18
CA VAL A 7 14.39 37.33 20.41
C VAL A 7 15.72 36.73 19.97
N VAL A 8 16.70 37.55 19.59
CA VAL A 8 17.98 37.04 19.04
C VAL A 8 18.91 36.54 20.15
N VAL A 9 18.88 37.17 21.33
CA VAL A 9 19.75 36.80 22.44
C VAL A 9 19.40 35.41 23.02
N PRO A 10 18.12 35.06 23.26
CA PRO A 10 17.77 33.71 23.71
C PRO A 10 18.06 32.62 22.66
N ALA A 11 17.88 32.92 21.38
CA ALA A 11 18.18 31.99 20.29
C ALA A 11 19.68 31.67 20.22
N ALA A 12 20.54 32.68 20.27
CA ALA A 12 21.99 32.49 20.30
C ALA A 12 22.45 31.75 21.57
N LEU A 13 21.84 32.04 22.72
CA LEU A 13 22.09 31.32 23.97
C LEU A 13 21.68 29.84 23.89
N SER A 14 20.55 29.54 23.26
CA SER A 14 20.10 28.15 23.06
C SER A 14 21.04 27.36 22.16
N GLU A 15 21.63 28.00 21.14
CA GLU A 15 22.60 27.38 20.25
C GLU A 15 23.94 27.14 20.96
N ILE A 16 24.40 28.10 21.76
CA ILE A 16 25.63 27.97 22.56
C ILE A 16 25.45 26.90 23.63
N LEU A 17 24.34 26.90 24.35
CA LEU A 17 24.01 25.86 25.34
C LEU A 17 23.88 24.49 24.67
N GLY A 18 23.26 24.42 23.49
CA GLY A 18 23.19 23.19 22.70
C GLY A 18 24.58 22.65 22.33
N ARG A 19 25.52 23.52 21.97
CA ARG A 19 26.93 23.15 21.68
C ARG A 19 27.69 22.72 22.93
N ILE A 20 27.46 23.39 24.06
CA ILE A 20 28.07 23.02 25.35
C ILE A 20 27.53 21.67 25.84
N PHE A 21 26.22 21.43 25.73
CA PHE A 21 25.63 20.13 26.05
C PHE A 21 26.14 19.05 25.11
N ALA A 22 26.25 19.30 23.80
CA ALA A 22 26.85 18.34 22.85
C ALA A 22 28.30 18.02 23.22
N PHE A 23 29.09 19.03 23.59
CA PHE A 23 30.48 18.85 24.02
C PHE A 23 30.61 18.10 25.34
N LEU A 24 29.76 18.39 26.33
CA LEU A 24 29.73 17.67 27.62
C LEU A 24 29.23 16.23 27.45
N PHE A 25 28.27 15.98 26.54
CA PHE A 25 27.82 14.64 26.18
C PHE A 25 28.89 13.81 25.45
N ASP A 26 29.79 14.46 24.70
CA ASP A 26 30.95 13.83 24.06
C ASP A 26 32.13 13.65 25.03
N SER A 27 32.23 14.48 26.07
CA SER A 27 33.30 14.43 27.08
C SER A 27 33.07 13.38 28.18
N LEU A 28 31.86 12.82 28.27
CA LEU A 28 31.56 11.70 29.15
C LEU A 28 32.24 10.42 28.62
N PRO A 29 33.08 9.72 29.39
CA PRO A 29 33.70 8.48 28.96
C PRO A 29 32.63 7.42 28.65
N ARG A 30 32.33 7.24 27.37
CA ARG A 30 31.45 6.15 26.92
C ARG A 30 32.29 4.88 26.81
N PRO A 31 31.83 3.73 27.34
CA PRO A 31 32.47 2.45 27.02
C PRO A 31 32.54 2.32 25.50
N SER A 32 33.66 1.83 24.98
CA SER A 32 33.86 1.68 23.52
C SER A 32 32.71 0.86 22.95
N PRO A 33 31.81 1.44 22.13
CA PRO A 33 30.70 0.68 21.57
C PRO A 33 31.27 -0.42 20.69
N GLY A 34 30.75 -1.65 20.83
CA GLY A 34 31.05 -2.72 19.88
C GLY A 34 30.71 -2.27 18.45
N ALA A 35 31.36 -2.84 17.44
CA ALA A 35 31.22 -2.45 16.03
C ALA A 35 29.74 -2.31 15.59
N ARG A 36 28.87 -3.20 16.06
CA ARG A 36 27.42 -3.18 15.82
C ARG A 36 26.73 -1.90 16.29
N GLU A 37 26.99 -1.46 17.52
CA GLU A 37 26.40 -0.24 18.10
C GLU A 37 26.91 1.01 17.37
N LEU A 38 28.16 0.99 16.90
CA LEU A 38 28.70 2.05 16.05
C LEU A 38 27.97 2.12 14.70
N HIS A 39 27.78 0.99 14.02
CA HIS A 39 27.03 0.92 12.76
C HIS A 39 25.58 1.35 12.95
N ARG A 40 24.92 0.92 14.03
CA ARG A 40 23.55 1.33 14.39
C ARG A 40 23.43 2.86 14.53
N ARG A 41 24.25 3.49 15.37
CA ARG A 41 24.24 4.96 15.56
C ARG A 41 24.54 5.73 14.28
N ARG A 42 25.41 5.17 13.43
CA ARG A 42 25.75 5.76 12.13
C ARG A 42 24.56 5.69 11.17
N LEU A 43 23.90 4.54 11.11
CA LEU A 43 22.69 4.33 10.33
C LEU A 43 21.55 5.26 10.77
N GLU A 44 21.31 5.39 12.07
CA GLU A 44 20.29 6.31 12.61
C GLU A 44 20.51 7.76 12.19
N ARG A 45 21.77 8.24 12.25
CA ARG A 45 22.13 9.59 11.78
C ARG A 45 21.88 9.77 10.28
N LEU A 46 22.29 8.79 9.46
CA LEU A 46 22.05 8.82 8.03
C LEU A 46 20.55 8.84 7.72
N LEU A 47 19.76 8.02 8.40
CA LEU A 47 18.31 7.95 8.22
C LEU A 47 17.60 9.23 8.65
N GLY A 48 18.06 9.90 9.71
CA GLY A 48 17.54 11.22 10.10
C GLY A 48 17.76 12.27 9.02
N ASN A 49 18.96 12.30 8.45
CA ASN A 49 19.30 13.22 7.35
C ASN A 49 18.51 12.90 6.08
N ILE A 50 18.49 11.64 5.66
CA ILE A 50 17.76 11.18 4.47
C ILE A 50 16.26 11.43 4.63
N GLY A 51 15.68 11.11 5.78
CA GLY A 51 14.27 11.33 6.05
C GLY A 51 13.88 12.80 5.91
N SER A 52 14.66 13.71 6.50
CA SER A 52 14.41 15.15 6.41
C SER A 52 14.47 15.65 4.96
N MET A 53 15.40 15.12 4.15
CA MET A 53 15.52 15.48 2.73
C MET A 53 14.37 14.94 1.89
N VAL A 54 13.96 13.69 2.12
CA VAL A 54 12.82 13.08 1.43
C VAL A 54 11.56 13.88 1.73
N GLU A 55 11.31 14.21 2.99
CA GLU A 55 10.16 15.02 3.41
C GLU A 55 10.15 16.40 2.74
N GLU A 56 11.28 17.12 2.75
CA GLU A 56 11.39 18.43 2.08
C GLU A 56 11.21 18.33 0.57
N ALA A 57 11.72 17.28 -0.07
CA ALA A 57 11.61 17.07 -1.51
C ALA A 57 10.20 16.66 -1.94
N GLU A 58 9.55 15.75 -1.21
CA GLU A 58 8.17 15.34 -1.46
C GLU A 58 7.17 16.50 -1.26
N GLY A 59 7.51 17.45 -0.38
CA GLY A 59 6.78 18.69 -0.16
C GLY A 59 6.88 19.72 -1.31
N ARG A 60 7.60 19.42 -2.38
CA ARG A 60 7.83 20.34 -3.51
C ARG A 60 7.34 19.78 -4.84
N HIS A 61 7.04 20.68 -5.77
CA HIS A 61 6.63 20.33 -7.14
C HIS A 61 7.86 20.12 -8.04
N ILE A 62 8.60 19.04 -7.82
CA ILE A 62 9.81 18.72 -8.58
C ILE A 62 9.44 18.22 -9.98
N THR A 63 9.88 18.93 -11.01
CA THR A 63 9.65 18.57 -12.43
C THR A 63 10.87 17.95 -13.12
N ASN A 64 12.06 18.05 -12.50
CA ASN A 64 13.27 17.48 -13.05
C ASN A 64 13.32 15.96 -12.80
N GLN A 65 13.35 15.18 -13.87
CA GLN A 65 13.32 13.72 -13.81
C GLN A 65 14.54 13.10 -13.11
N GLN A 66 15.71 13.72 -13.21
CA GLN A 66 16.91 13.24 -12.51
C GLN A 66 16.77 13.45 -11.00
N LEU A 67 16.26 14.62 -10.57
CA LEU A 67 15.97 14.87 -9.16
C LEU A 67 14.90 13.92 -8.62
N LEU A 68 13.84 13.66 -9.38
CA LEU A 68 12.83 12.65 -9.01
C LEU A 68 13.44 11.26 -8.89
N SER A 69 14.40 10.90 -9.74
CA SER A 69 15.11 9.62 -9.68
C SER A 69 16.00 9.52 -8.43
N HIS A 70 16.71 10.60 -8.07
CA HIS A 70 17.47 10.69 -6.83
C HIS A 70 16.56 10.60 -5.60
N LEU A 71 15.42 11.30 -5.60
CA LEU A 71 14.43 11.21 -4.53
C LEU A 71 13.93 9.77 -4.36
N LYS A 72 13.68 9.05 -5.46
CA LYS A 72 13.31 7.63 -5.41
C LYS A 72 14.39 6.78 -4.75
N ALA A 73 15.65 6.97 -5.13
CA ALA A 73 16.77 6.21 -4.55
C ALA A 73 16.92 6.47 -3.05
N LEU A 74 16.85 7.74 -2.63
CA LEU A 74 16.89 8.14 -1.21
C LEU A 74 15.72 7.53 -0.41
N THR A 75 14.51 7.55 -0.98
CA THR A 75 13.31 7.00 -0.36
C THR A 75 13.43 5.48 -0.16
N VAL A 76 13.83 4.75 -1.21
CA VAL A 76 14.05 3.30 -1.13
C VAL A 76 15.15 2.95 -0.12
N GLY A 77 16.28 3.68 -0.16
CA GLY A 77 17.37 3.52 0.81
C GLY A 77 16.91 3.76 2.25
N MET A 78 16.10 4.81 2.48
CA MET A 78 15.53 5.10 3.79
C MET A 78 14.70 3.93 4.33
N TYR A 79 13.80 3.36 3.52
CA TYR A 79 12.99 2.22 3.94
C TYR A 79 13.84 0.99 4.25
N ARG A 80 14.85 0.70 3.42
CA ARG A 80 15.82 -0.38 3.67
C ARG A 80 16.57 -0.21 4.99
N GLY A 81 17.08 0.99 5.27
CA GLY A 81 17.79 1.26 6.51
C GLY A 81 16.90 1.17 7.75
N ARG A 82 15.67 1.70 7.68
CA ARG A 82 14.69 1.56 8.78
C ARG A 82 14.33 0.10 9.02
N PHE A 83 14.13 -0.66 7.94
CA PHE A 83 13.86 -2.09 8.01
C PHE A 83 15.03 -2.86 8.64
N ALA A 84 16.27 -2.56 8.24
CA ALA A 84 17.46 -3.20 8.80
C ALA A 84 17.59 -2.99 10.32
N LEU A 85 17.38 -1.75 10.80
CA LEU A 85 17.37 -1.45 12.24
C LEU A 85 16.31 -2.26 12.98
N GLU A 86 15.08 -2.27 12.47
CA GLU A 86 13.97 -2.96 13.11
C GLU A 86 14.13 -4.49 13.11
N VAL A 87 14.75 -5.04 12.07
CA VAL A 87 15.11 -6.47 12.03
C VAL A 87 16.12 -6.78 13.13
N THR A 88 17.20 -6.02 13.21
CA THR A 88 18.24 -6.24 14.23
C THR A 88 17.72 -6.04 15.65
N ASP A 89 16.88 -5.04 15.88
CA ASP A 89 16.33 -4.77 17.22
C ASP A 89 15.45 -5.93 17.70
N LEU A 90 14.60 -6.47 16.83
CA LEU A 90 13.72 -7.58 17.18
C LEU A 90 14.48 -8.90 17.34
N ASP A 91 15.57 -9.10 16.61
CA ASP A 91 16.48 -10.22 16.85
C ASP A 91 17.15 -10.11 18.22
N ASP A 92 17.56 -8.90 18.62
CA ASP A 92 18.16 -8.64 19.94
C ASP A 92 17.16 -8.88 21.08
N VAL A 93 15.92 -8.39 20.93
CA VAL A 93 14.84 -8.65 21.90
C VAL A 93 14.51 -10.15 21.99
N ARG A 94 14.46 -10.86 20.85
CA ARG A 94 14.24 -12.31 20.82
C ARG A 94 15.37 -13.08 21.51
N ASN A 95 16.62 -12.65 21.30
CA ASN A 95 17.78 -13.29 21.90
C ASN A 95 17.85 -13.02 23.41
N ALA A 96 17.46 -11.83 23.87
CA ALA A 96 17.37 -11.47 25.28
C ALA A 96 16.25 -12.24 26.01
N ALA A 97 15.08 -12.38 25.39
CA ALA A 97 13.94 -13.11 25.96
C ALA A 97 14.15 -14.64 26.01
N GLY A 98 15.15 -15.19 25.31
CA GLY A 98 15.51 -16.61 25.35
C GLY A 98 16.22 -17.07 26.63
N GLY A 99 16.36 -16.19 27.63
CA GLY A 99 17.04 -16.41 28.92
C GLY A 99 16.11 -16.59 30.13
N GLU A 100 14.82 -16.27 30.04
CA GLU A 100 13.85 -16.45 31.13
C GLU A 100 12.80 -17.50 30.72
N GLY A 101 12.56 -18.47 31.60
CA GLY A 101 11.65 -19.60 31.33
C GLY A 101 10.19 -19.16 31.22
N ASP A 102 9.56 -19.44 30.08
CA ASP A 102 8.09 -19.47 29.97
C ASP A 102 7.60 -20.78 30.64
N ASP A 103 7.42 -20.75 31.95
CA ASP A 103 6.35 -21.52 32.60
C ASP A 103 5.16 -20.58 32.76
N ASP A 104 3.97 -21.09 32.44
CA ASP A 104 2.63 -20.53 32.65
C ASP A 104 2.01 -19.73 31.49
N ASP A 105 1.27 -20.47 30.65
CA ASP A 105 -0.04 -20.03 30.14
C ASP A 105 -0.85 -21.32 29.97
N GLY A 106 -1.36 -21.82 31.10
CA GLY A 106 -2.41 -22.83 31.09
C GLY A 106 -3.73 -22.21 30.67
N ASP A 107 -4.27 -22.58 29.51
CA ASP A 107 -5.69 -22.92 29.41
C ASP A 107 -5.93 -23.80 28.19
N GLY A 108 -6.71 -24.86 28.40
CA GLY A 108 -6.98 -25.92 27.44
C GLY A 108 -8.09 -25.58 26.46
N ASP A 109 -8.15 -26.39 25.41
CA ASP A 109 -9.29 -26.59 24.51
C ASP A 109 -9.67 -25.42 23.59
N ASP A 110 -8.93 -25.30 22.47
CA ASP A 110 -9.45 -24.84 21.16
C ASP A 110 -8.44 -25.05 20.01
N ASP A 111 -7.17 -25.31 20.34
CA ASP A 111 -6.04 -25.34 19.38
C ASP A 111 -5.95 -26.65 18.55
N ALA A 112 -6.63 -27.72 18.96
CA ALA A 112 -6.59 -29.02 18.27
C ALA A 112 -7.30 -29.00 16.90
N THR A 113 -8.32 -28.15 16.74
CA THR A 113 -9.16 -28.08 15.54
C THR A 113 -8.45 -27.37 14.38
N ALA A 114 -7.61 -26.37 14.67
CA ALA A 114 -6.83 -25.65 13.66
C ALA A 114 -5.66 -26.48 13.13
N ALA A 115 -5.00 -27.26 14.01
CA ALA A 115 -3.92 -28.17 13.65
C ALA A 115 -4.39 -29.32 12.74
N ALA A 116 -5.59 -29.87 12.98
CA ALA A 116 -6.16 -30.94 12.18
C ALA A 116 -6.58 -30.49 10.77
N ALA A 117 -7.08 -29.26 10.62
CA ALA A 117 -7.47 -28.70 9.32
C ALA A 117 -6.27 -28.43 8.39
N ALA A 118 -5.13 -28.04 8.95
CA ALA A 118 -3.89 -27.80 8.19
C ALA A 118 -3.25 -29.09 7.65
N ALA A 119 -3.48 -30.24 8.30
CA ALA A 119 -2.95 -31.53 7.87
C ALA A 119 -3.68 -32.12 6.64
N ALA A 120 -4.93 -31.73 6.40
CA ALA A 120 -5.77 -32.29 5.33
C ALA A 120 -5.52 -31.65 3.94
N ALA A 121 -4.96 -30.44 3.86
CA ALA A 121 -4.82 -29.67 2.62
C ALA A 121 -3.49 -29.92 1.88
N GLY A 122 -3.09 -31.20 1.73
CA GLY A 122 -1.77 -31.63 1.27
C GLY A 122 -1.18 -30.90 0.05
N LYS A 123 -0.47 -29.78 0.31
CA LYS A 123 0.48 -29.09 -0.57
C LYS A 123 1.49 -28.34 0.31
N ARG A 124 2.72 -28.88 0.31
CA ARG A 124 3.98 -28.29 0.84
C ARG A 124 3.90 -27.64 2.23
N SER A 125 3.87 -28.52 3.24
CA SER A 125 4.50 -28.43 4.56
C SER A 125 5.20 -27.10 4.90
N PHE A 126 4.63 -26.34 5.82
CA PHE A 126 5.23 -26.02 7.13
C PHE A 126 4.09 -25.86 8.15
N ALA A 127 3.76 -26.96 8.83
CA ALA A 127 2.77 -26.96 9.90
C ALA A 127 3.32 -26.24 11.14
N LEU A 128 2.52 -25.37 11.72
CA LEU A 128 2.63 -24.97 13.12
C LEU A 128 1.34 -25.39 13.82
N CYS A 129 1.44 -26.37 14.71
CA CYS A 129 0.97 -26.27 16.10
C CYS A 129 1.41 -27.51 16.90
N SER A 130 1.84 -27.25 18.14
CA SER A 130 2.30 -28.18 19.20
C SER A 130 3.81 -28.41 19.32
N SER A 131 4.35 -27.93 20.45
CA SER A 131 5.65 -28.22 21.06
C SER A 131 6.90 -28.06 20.17
N PHE A 132 7.36 -26.81 19.99
CA PHE A 132 8.69 -26.59 19.41
C PHE A 132 9.78 -26.63 20.48
N ASN A 133 10.48 -27.76 20.53
CA ASN A 133 11.80 -27.89 21.16
C ASN A 133 12.81 -26.86 20.59
N ARG A 134 13.65 -26.31 21.47
CA ARG A 134 14.57 -25.16 21.27
C ARG A 134 15.44 -25.25 20.00
N ALA A 135 15.86 -26.47 19.61
CA ALA A 135 16.75 -26.70 18.47
C ALA A 135 16.08 -26.71 17.08
N LYS A 136 14.73 -26.80 17.00
CA LYS A 136 13.99 -26.76 15.72
C LYS A 136 13.39 -25.39 15.41
N ARG A 137 13.22 -24.55 16.45
CA ARG A 137 12.82 -23.13 16.34
C ARG A 137 13.89 -22.26 15.67
N SER A 138 15.15 -22.70 15.65
CA SER A 138 16.22 -22.04 14.89
C SER A 138 16.18 -22.37 13.40
N ARG A 139 15.68 -23.55 13.00
CA ARG A 139 15.79 -24.05 11.61
C ARG A 139 14.68 -23.58 10.66
N VAL A 140 13.47 -23.36 11.14
CA VAL A 140 12.36 -22.88 10.29
C VAL A 140 12.43 -21.36 10.08
N THR A 141 12.91 -20.60 11.07
CA THR A 141 13.24 -19.18 10.86
C THR A 141 14.49 -19.04 9.97
N SER A 142 15.51 -19.90 10.14
CA SER A 142 16.75 -19.94 9.34
C SER A 142 16.56 -20.15 7.84
N LEU A 143 15.41 -20.68 7.40
CA LEU A 143 15.14 -20.95 5.98
C LEU A 143 14.42 -19.79 5.26
N ILE A 144 13.92 -18.78 5.99
CA ILE A 144 13.27 -17.58 5.42
C ILE A 144 14.07 -16.31 5.75
N LEU A 145 14.80 -16.28 6.86
CA LEU A 145 15.78 -15.26 7.21
C LEU A 145 16.99 -15.98 7.84
N GLY A 146 18.21 -15.72 7.35
CA GLY A 146 19.44 -16.36 7.82
C GLY A 146 19.51 -16.51 9.34
N GLY A 147 19.98 -17.68 9.78
CA GLY A 147 20.07 -18.04 11.19
C GLY A 147 21.11 -17.21 11.91
N GLY A 148 20.64 -16.36 12.83
CA GLY A 148 21.45 -15.39 13.56
C GLY A 148 22.64 -15.94 14.34
N GLY A 149 23.82 -15.43 13.96
CA GLY A 149 24.89 -15.08 14.88
C GLY A 149 24.95 -13.55 15.05
N GLY A 150 25.59 -13.07 16.12
CA GLY A 150 25.80 -11.62 16.34
C GLY A 150 26.55 -10.92 15.18
N ASP A 151 27.28 -11.71 14.37
CA ASP A 151 28.04 -11.28 13.21
C ASP A 151 27.14 -10.89 12.02
N GLU A 152 26.10 -11.68 11.70
CA GLU A 152 25.23 -11.45 10.53
C GLU A 152 24.43 -10.14 10.63
N GLY A 153 23.88 -9.82 11.81
CA GLY A 153 23.20 -8.54 12.01
C GLY A 153 24.16 -7.34 11.98
N THR A 154 25.42 -7.55 12.38
CA THR A 154 26.46 -6.51 12.33
C THR A 154 26.89 -6.25 10.89
N GLU A 155 27.12 -7.31 10.11
CA GLU A 155 27.41 -7.22 8.67
C GLU A 155 26.27 -6.58 7.89
N ARG A 156 25.02 -6.92 8.20
CA ARG A 156 23.83 -6.32 7.57
C ARG A 156 23.75 -4.82 7.82
N LEU A 157 23.96 -4.38 9.07
CA LEU A 157 23.99 -2.95 9.40
C LEU A 157 25.17 -2.25 8.70
N ALA A 158 26.33 -2.88 8.64
CA ALA A 158 27.50 -2.34 7.97
C ALA A 158 27.26 -2.14 6.46
N ALA A 159 26.70 -3.15 5.78
CA ALA A 159 26.40 -3.09 4.35
C ALA A 159 25.39 -1.98 4.02
N VAL A 160 24.33 -1.84 4.81
CA VAL A 160 23.32 -0.79 4.59
C VAL A 160 23.89 0.60 4.89
N VAL A 161 24.75 0.74 5.90
CA VAL A 161 25.47 1.99 6.15
C VAL A 161 26.33 2.35 4.94
N GLU A 162 27.10 1.41 4.40
CA GLU A 162 27.95 1.67 3.22
C GLU A 162 27.13 2.10 2.00
N GLU A 163 26.02 1.40 1.71
CA GLU A 163 25.09 1.74 0.62
C GLU A 163 24.54 3.18 0.78
N LEU A 164 24.01 3.51 1.97
CA LEU A 164 23.44 4.83 2.24
C LEU A 164 24.50 5.93 2.24
N GLU A 165 25.73 5.62 2.64
CA GLU A 165 26.84 6.55 2.55
C GLU A 165 27.27 6.82 1.11
N GLY A 166 27.25 5.82 0.24
CA GLY A 166 27.44 6.02 -1.19
C GLY A 166 26.37 6.96 -1.75
N LEU A 167 25.09 6.66 -1.49
CA LEU A 167 23.95 7.46 -1.95
C LEU A 167 24.02 8.93 -1.48
N THR A 168 24.48 9.14 -0.24
CA THR A 168 24.55 10.49 0.35
C THR A 168 25.81 11.26 -0.06
N ARG A 169 26.95 10.58 -0.19
CA ARG A 169 28.23 11.21 -0.55
C ARG A 169 28.22 11.81 -1.94
N ASP A 170 27.58 11.12 -2.89
CA ASP A 170 27.71 11.46 -4.30
C ASP A 170 26.79 12.61 -4.74
N TYR A 171 25.68 12.88 -4.02
CA TYR A 171 24.65 13.78 -4.55
C TYR A 171 23.92 14.66 -3.50
N MET A 172 24.17 14.52 -2.19
CA MET A 172 23.34 15.21 -1.18
C MET A 172 23.34 16.74 -1.30
N ARG A 173 24.53 17.34 -1.51
CA ARG A 173 24.65 18.81 -1.49
C ARG A 173 24.01 19.42 -2.72
N GLU A 174 24.28 18.88 -3.92
CA GLU A 174 23.61 19.36 -5.12
C GLU A 174 22.10 19.12 -5.08
N PHE A 175 21.68 17.95 -4.58
CA PHE A 175 20.26 17.61 -4.51
C PHE A 175 19.45 18.61 -3.68
N ILE A 176 19.89 18.92 -2.45
CA ILE A 176 19.17 19.88 -1.59
C ILE A 176 19.10 21.27 -2.24
N LEU A 177 20.23 21.75 -2.79
CA LEU A 177 20.28 23.07 -3.43
C LEU A 177 19.32 23.16 -4.62
N LEU A 178 19.24 22.10 -5.43
CA LEU A 178 18.36 22.05 -6.59
C LEU A 178 16.88 21.93 -6.18
N VAL A 179 16.58 21.10 -5.18
CA VAL A 179 15.22 20.93 -4.64
C VAL A 179 14.69 22.24 -4.05
N GLN A 180 15.54 23.02 -3.37
CA GLN A 180 15.17 24.32 -2.80
C GLN A 180 14.66 25.35 -3.83
N GLY A 181 15.01 25.18 -5.11
CA GLY A 181 14.53 26.03 -6.21
C GLY A 181 13.07 25.76 -6.63
N TYR A 182 12.47 24.64 -6.21
CA TYR A 182 11.11 24.27 -6.58
C TYR A 182 10.06 24.84 -5.63
N PRO A 183 8.89 25.27 -6.12
CA PRO A 183 7.83 25.79 -5.27
C PRO A 183 7.31 24.70 -4.32
N ARG A 184 7.01 25.10 -3.08
CA ARG A 184 6.35 24.23 -2.11
C ARG A 184 4.90 23.99 -2.51
N LYS A 185 4.42 22.79 -2.22
CA LYS A 185 3.01 22.45 -2.25
C LYS A 185 2.33 23.31 -1.17
N VAL A 186 1.26 24.02 -1.51
CA VAL A 186 0.52 24.83 -0.53
C VAL A 186 -0.18 23.87 0.44
N ASP A 187 0.26 23.85 1.70
CA ASP A 187 -0.27 22.97 2.73
C ASP A 187 -1.59 23.50 3.35
N ARG A 188 -2.54 22.58 3.53
CA ARG A 188 -3.56 22.62 4.60
C ARG A 188 -3.03 21.74 5.74
N PRO A 189 -3.34 22.03 7.01
CA PRO A 189 -2.56 21.59 8.15
C PRO A 189 -2.45 20.07 8.28
N VAL A 190 -1.24 19.66 8.65
CA VAL A 190 -0.81 18.32 9.02
C VAL A 190 -1.61 17.83 10.24
N THR A 191 -2.29 16.70 10.08
CA THR A 191 -2.69 15.85 11.21
C THR A 191 -2.08 14.47 11.01
N THR A 192 -0.91 14.30 11.62
CA THR A 192 -0.36 13.07 12.23
C THR A 192 -0.42 11.74 11.46
N THR A 193 0.78 11.16 11.34
CA THR A 193 1.15 9.73 11.15
C THR A 193 0.71 8.95 9.93
N LEU A 194 -0.16 9.46 9.04
CA LEU A 194 -0.38 8.83 7.73
C LEU A 194 -0.49 9.89 6.62
N TYR A 195 0.63 10.14 5.94
CA TYR A 195 0.73 10.85 4.65
C TYR A 195 -0.06 10.15 3.50
N MET A 196 -0.92 9.19 3.84
CA MET A 196 -1.59 8.25 2.94
C MET A 196 -2.82 8.84 2.25
N ASP A 197 -3.39 9.92 2.79
CA ASP A 197 -4.64 10.49 2.30
C ASP A 197 -4.46 11.53 1.20
N ARG A 198 -3.23 11.81 0.72
CA ARG A 198 -2.99 12.75 -0.41
C ARG A 198 -2.01 12.26 -1.47
N CYS A 199 -1.19 11.25 -1.17
CA CYS A 199 -0.32 10.58 -2.13
C CYS A 199 -0.39 9.06 -1.94
N VAL A 200 -0.33 8.32 -3.05
CA VAL A 200 -0.17 6.86 -2.99
C VAL A 200 1.22 6.56 -2.42
N PHE A 201 1.26 5.82 -1.32
CA PHE A 201 2.49 5.47 -0.62
C PHE A 201 3.55 4.90 -1.55
N GLY A 202 4.78 5.44 -1.47
CA GLY A 202 5.92 4.99 -2.28
C GLY A 202 5.78 5.26 -3.78
N ARG A 203 4.80 6.06 -4.21
CA ARG A 203 4.54 6.38 -5.64
C ARG A 203 4.62 7.86 -5.96
N HIS A 204 5.27 8.64 -5.11
CA HIS A 204 5.34 10.08 -5.28
C HIS A 204 6.00 10.46 -6.63
N VAL A 205 7.10 9.80 -6.97
CA VAL A 205 7.82 10.03 -8.23
C VAL A 205 6.99 9.65 -9.45
N GLU A 206 6.31 8.50 -9.41
CA GLU A 206 5.41 8.08 -10.48
C GLU A 206 4.22 9.06 -10.63
N LYS A 207 3.68 9.60 -9.53
CA LYS A 207 2.62 10.61 -9.55
C LYS A 207 3.08 11.88 -10.25
N GLU A 208 4.23 12.46 -9.85
CA GLU A 208 4.74 13.69 -10.47
C GLU A 208 5.05 13.48 -11.96
N ARG A 209 5.56 12.31 -12.38
CA ARG A 209 5.73 11.98 -13.81
C ARG A 209 4.41 12.04 -14.60
N ILE A 210 3.31 11.54 -14.02
CA ILE A 210 1.98 11.64 -14.64
C ILE A 210 1.54 13.10 -14.71
N VAL A 211 1.65 13.85 -13.60
CA VAL A 211 1.27 15.26 -13.55
C VAL A 211 2.07 16.09 -14.56
N ASP A 212 3.38 15.89 -14.65
CA ASP A 212 4.24 16.56 -15.61
C ASP A 212 3.79 16.30 -17.04
N PHE A 213 3.50 15.04 -17.41
CA PHE A 213 2.97 14.70 -18.73
C PHE A 213 1.63 15.38 -19.02
N LEU A 214 0.74 15.43 -18.03
CA LEU A 214 -0.58 16.02 -18.17
C LEU A 214 -0.51 17.54 -18.38
N LEU A 215 0.45 18.21 -17.75
CA LEU A 215 0.65 19.66 -17.84
C LEU A 215 1.57 20.08 -19.01
N GLN A 216 2.23 19.13 -19.67
CA GLN A 216 3.08 19.40 -20.82
C GLN A 216 2.30 20.00 -21.98
N ARG A 217 2.69 21.21 -22.37
CA ARG A 217 2.16 21.91 -23.54
C ARG A 217 2.71 21.27 -24.82
N PRO A 218 1.87 21.09 -25.86
CA PRO A 218 2.36 20.63 -27.15
C PRO A 218 3.33 21.66 -27.74
N PRO A 219 4.41 21.22 -28.43
CA PRO A 219 5.31 22.13 -29.12
C PRO A 219 4.56 22.89 -30.22
N PRO A 220 4.86 24.20 -30.41
CA PRO A 220 4.18 25.01 -31.42
C PRO A 220 4.42 24.44 -32.83
N GLY A 221 3.37 24.40 -33.65
CA GLY A 221 3.44 23.97 -35.06
C GLY A 221 3.27 22.48 -35.32
N ARG A 222 3.09 21.64 -34.29
CA ARG A 222 2.73 20.22 -34.48
C ARG A 222 1.22 20.06 -34.64
N ALA A 223 0.78 19.21 -35.57
CA ALA A 223 -0.64 18.85 -35.70
C ALA A 223 -1.15 18.22 -34.38
N PRO A 224 -2.45 18.37 -34.06
CA PRO A 224 -3.02 17.93 -32.79
C PRO A 224 -3.19 16.41 -32.77
N PHE A 225 -2.09 15.67 -32.79
CA PHE A 225 -2.11 14.21 -32.65
C PHE A 225 -2.49 13.81 -31.21
N LEU A 226 -2.94 12.56 -31.05
CA LEU A 226 -3.25 12.03 -29.74
C LEU A 226 -2.02 12.10 -28.83
N SER A 227 -2.20 12.64 -27.62
CA SER A 227 -1.17 12.64 -26.59
C SER A 227 -1.58 11.66 -25.50
N VAL A 228 -0.85 10.54 -25.45
CA VAL A 228 -1.20 9.34 -24.70
C VAL A 228 -0.05 9.00 -23.74
N LEU A 229 -0.39 8.67 -22.50
CA LEU A 229 0.53 8.08 -21.53
C LEU A 229 -0.04 6.76 -21.00
N ALA A 230 0.79 5.72 -21.00
CA ALA A 230 0.46 4.43 -20.41
C ALA A 230 1.00 4.32 -18.98
N VAL A 231 0.16 3.84 -18.06
CA VAL A 231 0.49 3.51 -16.68
C VAL A 231 0.38 1.99 -16.53
N VAL A 232 1.53 1.34 -16.38
CA VAL A 232 1.65 -0.12 -16.54
C VAL A 232 2.06 -0.77 -15.23
N GLY A 233 1.57 -1.96 -14.94
CA GLY A 233 1.99 -2.72 -13.77
C GLY A 233 1.06 -3.88 -13.44
N ALA A 234 1.49 -4.76 -12.55
CA ALA A 234 0.73 -5.96 -12.20
C ALA A 234 -0.66 -5.66 -11.60
N LYS A 235 -1.48 -6.69 -11.44
CA LYS A 235 -2.79 -6.57 -10.79
C LYS A 235 -2.59 -6.05 -9.34
N LYS A 236 -3.46 -5.14 -8.88
CA LYS A 236 -3.46 -4.58 -7.50
C LYS A 236 -2.22 -3.78 -7.06
N VAL A 237 -1.32 -3.37 -7.96
CA VAL A 237 -0.14 -2.55 -7.59
C VAL A 237 -0.43 -1.05 -7.34
N GLY A 238 -1.69 -0.63 -7.48
CA GLY A 238 -2.15 0.74 -7.21
C GLY A 238 -2.25 1.67 -8.43
N LYS A 239 -2.36 1.15 -9.66
CA LYS A 239 -2.45 1.97 -10.90
C LYS A 239 -3.61 2.96 -10.89
N THR A 240 -4.84 2.47 -10.74
CA THR A 240 -6.05 3.29 -10.66
C THR A 240 -5.93 4.34 -9.58
N THR A 241 -5.50 3.93 -8.38
CA THR A 241 -5.29 4.86 -7.25
C THR A 241 -4.27 5.94 -7.61
N LEU A 242 -3.13 5.58 -8.21
CA LEU A 242 -2.13 6.56 -8.62
C LEU A 242 -2.67 7.57 -9.63
N VAL A 243 -3.38 7.09 -10.66
CA VAL A 243 -3.97 7.97 -11.69
C VAL A 243 -5.02 8.88 -11.08
N LYS A 244 -5.87 8.38 -10.19
CA LYS A 244 -6.83 9.19 -9.43
C LYS A 244 -6.09 10.32 -8.71
N HIS A 245 -5.09 10.01 -7.89
CA HIS A 245 -4.30 11.03 -7.17
C HIS A 245 -3.62 12.06 -8.09
N ALA A 246 -3.18 11.65 -9.28
CA ALA A 246 -2.62 12.58 -10.27
C ALA A 246 -3.70 13.49 -10.87
N CYS A 247 -4.89 12.96 -11.16
CA CYS A 247 -6.04 13.75 -11.61
C CYS A 247 -6.52 14.74 -10.54
N ASP A 248 -6.31 14.42 -9.26
CA ASP A 248 -6.74 15.26 -8.11
C ASP A 248 -5.81 16.41 -7.82
N ASP A 249 -4.59 16.37 -8.37
CA ASP A 249 -3.64 17.44 -8.22
C ASP A 249 -4.28 18.74 -8.70
N GLU A 250 -4.25 19.78 -7.85
CA GLU A 250 -4.94 21.05 -8.12
C GLU A 250 -4.49 21.66 -9.45
N ARG A 251 -3.21 21.45 -9.84
CA ARG A 251 -2.68 21.90 -11.12
C ARG A 251 -3.36 21.19 -12.29
N VAL A 252 -3.65 19.90 -12.14
CA VAL A 252 -4.33 19.07 -13.15
C VAL A 252 -5.82 19.42 -13.20
N ARG A 253 -6.50 19.52 -12.05
CA ARG A 253 -7.91 19.93 -11.98
C ARG A 253 -8.15 21.31 -12.58
N GLY A 254 -7.21 22.24 -12.40
CA GLY A 254 -7.28 23.57 -13.04
C GLY A 254 -6.88 23.58 -14.52
N HIS A 255 -6.31 22.49 -15.05
CA HIS A 255 -5.82 22.42 -16.43
C HIS A 255 -6.83 21.85 -17.43
N PHE A 256 -7.67 20.91 -17.01
CA PHE A 256 -8.67 20.24 -17.84
C PHE A 256 -10.08 20.67 -17.44
N SER A 257 -10.93 21.01 -18.40
CA SER A 257 -12.33 21.33 -18.13
C SER A 257 -13.12 20.09 -17.71
N ARG A 258 -12.72 18.92 -18.23
CA ARG A 258 -13.42 17.65 -18.04
C ARG A 258 -12.39 16.52 -17.82
N ILE A 259 -12.63 15.67 -16.83
CA ILE A 259 -11.88 14.43 -16.58
C ILE A 259 -12.90 13.30 -16.58
N GLU A 260 -12.85 12.42 -17.59
CA GLU A 260 -13.80 11.30 -17.73
C GLU A 260 -13.08 9.95 -17.69
N TRP A 261 -13.72 8.97 -17.05
CA TRP A 261 -13.21 7.62 -16.83
C TRP A 261 -14.03 6.61 -17.63
N PHE A 262 -13.35 5.67 -18.26
CA PHE A 262 -13.94 4.63 -19.08
C PHE A 262 -13.40 3.27 -18.63
N GLU A 263 -14.27 2.44 -18.06
CA GLU A 263 -13.93 1.06 -17.74
C GLU A 263 -13.97 0.20 -19.01
N THR A 264 -13.09 -0.80 -19.11
CA THR A 264 -13.01 -1.70 -20.27
C THR A 264 -14.36 -2.23 -20.77
N PRO A 265 -15.29 -2.69 -19.91
CA PRO A 265 -16.59 -3.14 -20.38
C PRO A 265 -17.42 -2.06 -21.07
N ASP A 266 -17.34 -0.82 -20.60
CA ASP A 266 -18.07 0.30 -21.19
C ASP A 266 -17.45 0.74 -22.52
N VAL A 267 -16.12 0.68 -22.63
CA VAL A 267 -15.40 0.92 -23.89
C VAL A 267 -15.80 -0.11 -24.93
N VAL A 268 -15.78 -1.40 -24.60
CA VAL A 268 -16.18 -2.47 -25.52
C VAL A 268 -17.65 -2.33 -25.93
N ARG A 269 -18.55 -2.01 -24.99
CA ARG A 269 -19.97 -1.73 -25.30
C ARG A 269 -20.09 -0.56 -26.26
N ALA A 270 -19.32 0.50 -26.04
CA ALA A 270 -19.21 1.63 -26.95
C ALA A 270 -18.58 1.26 -28.30
N GLY A 271 -18.01 0.08 -28.49
CA GLY A 271 -17.59 -0.48 -29.78
C GLY A 271 -18.75 -1.05 -30.61
N GLY A 272 -19.91 -1.34 -29.99
CA GLY A 272 -21.13 -1.80 -30.69
C GLY A 272 -21.53 -3.25 -30.44
N GLN A 273 -20.99 -3.91 -29.40
CA GLN A 273 -21.37 -5.27 -28.98
C GLN A 273 -22.00 -5.21 -27.58
N PRO A 274 -23.30 -4.88 -27.44
CA PRO A 274 -23.95 -4.73 -26.14
C PRO A 274 -24.14 -6.03 -25.35
N ASP A 275 -24.16 -7.19 -26.04
CA ASP A 275 -24.54 -8.48 -25.46
C ASP A 275 -23.38 -9.47 -25.28
N GLN A 276 -22.14 -9.06 -25.57
CA GLN A 276 -20.96 -9.93 -25.48
C GLN A 276 -20.37 -9.87 -24.06
N THR A 277 -20.62 -10.91 -23.26
CA THR A 277 -20.11 -11.04 -21.87
C THR A 277 -18.87 -11.93 -21.75
N ILE A 278 -18.42 -12.54 -22.87
CA ILE A 278 -17.30 -13.49 -22.93
C ILE A 278 -16.22 -12.92 -23.84
N TRP A 279 -15.02 -12.74 -23.27
CA TRP A 279 -13.88 -12.03 -23.84
C TRP A 279 -12.94 -13.00 -24.58
N GLU A 280 -13.26 -13.34 -25.83
CA GLU A 280 -12.50 -14.30 -26.64
C GLU A 280 -11.70 -13.68 -27.79
N SER A 281 -11.90 -12.40 -28.13
CA SER A 281 -11.24 -11.74 -29.27
C SER A 281 -10.01 -10.91 -28.88
N ASP A 282 -9.08 -10.77 -29.84
CA ASP A 282 -7.82 -10.00 -29.78
C ASP A 282 -8.02 -8.46 -29.69
N GLY A 283 -9.12 -7.99 -29.08
CA GLY A 283 -9.39 -6.58 -28.77
C GLY A 283 -9.89 -5.61 -29.85
N PRO A 284 -10.36 -6.01 -31.05
CA PRO A 284 -10.83 -5.05 -32.06
C PRO A 284 -12.06 -4.23 -31.59
N GLU A 285 -12.93 -4.82 -30.78
CA GLU A 285 -14.11 -4.14 -30.21
C GLU A 285 -13.69 -3.02 -29.25
N TYR A 286 -12.63 -3.25 -28.47
CA TYR A 286 -12.07 -2.24 -27.57
C TYR A 286 -11.53 -1.04 -28.36
N LEU A 287 -10.74 -1.29 -29.42
CA LEU A 287 -10.24 -0.21 -30.28
C LEU A 287 -11.36 0.55 -30.98
N ALA A 288 -12.39 -0.15 -31.47
CA ALA A 288 -13.57 0.48 -32.06
C ALA A 288 -14.31 1.37 -31.03
N GLY A 289 -14.40 0.90 -29.79
CA GLY A 289 -14.93 1.67 -28.66
C GLY A 289 -14.14 2.93 -28.37
N VAL A 290 -12.81 2.82 -28.25
CA VAL A 290 -11.93 3.99 -28.08
C VAL A 290 -12.13 4.98 -29.22
N ARG A 291 -12.13 4.51 -30.48
CA ARG A 291 -12.38 5.37 -31.66
C ARG A 291 -13.71 6.11 -31.57
N ARG A 292 -14.78 5.43 -31.16
CA ARG A 292 -16.11 6.03 -31.01
C ARG A 292 -16.12 7.10 -29.93
N ILE A 293 -15.57 6.79 -28.74
CA ILE A 293 -15.48 7.72 -27.61
C ILE A 293 -14.70 8.98 -28.01
N LEU A 294 -13.54 8.82 -28.66
CA LEU A 294 -12.72 9.96 -29.11
C LEU A 294 -13.42 10.83 -30.17
N GLY A 295 -14.33 10.25 -30.95
CA GLY A 295 -15.13 10.95 -31.94
C GLY A 295 -16.36 11.69 -31.38
N GLU A 296 -16.65 11.57 -30.08
CA GLU A 296 -17.83 12.20 -29.51
C GLU A 296 -17.70 13.73 -29.49
N PRO A 297 -18.72 14.49 -29.97
CA PRO A 297 -18.64 15.95 -30.11
C PRO A 297 -18.29 16.70 -28.82
N ARG A 298 -18.66 16.15 -27.66
CA ARG A 298 -18.40 16.75 -26.35
C ARG A 298 -16.91 16.89 -26.01
N PHE A 299 -16.04 16.13 -26.65
CA PHE A 299 -14.59 16.22 -26.43
C PHE A 299 -13.88 17.14 -27.43
N ALA A 300 -14.58 17.62 -28.46
CA ALA A 300 -14.06 18.58 -29.43
C ALA A 300 -14.13 20.03 -28.93
N ALA A 301 -15.04 20.32 -27.98
CA ALA A 301 -15.31 21.68 -27.51
C ALA A 301 -14.29 22.17 -26.47
N GLU A 302 -13.91 21.31 -25.51
CA GLU A 302 -13.11 21.70 -24.35
C GLU A 302 -12.00 20.71 -24.06
N ARG A 303 -10.89 21.22 -23.49
CA ARG A 303 -9.73 20.39 -23.12
C ARG A 303 -10.14 19.33 -22.11
N SER A 304 -10.02 18.08 -22.52
CA SER A 304 -10.48 16.93 -21.76
C SER A 304 -9.34 15.97 -21.45
N LEU A 305 -9.39 15.35 -20.27
CA LEU A 305 -8.57 14.20 -19.90
C LEU A 305 -9.46 12.96 -19.95
N LEU A 306 -9.12 12.01 -20.83
CA LEU A 306 -9.81 10.73 -20.94
C LEU A 306 -8.95 9.64 -20.30
N VAL A 307 -9.48 8.96 -19.29
CA VAL A 307 -8.81 7.88 -18.57
C VAL A 307 -9.48 6.55 -18.92
N PHE A 308 -8.72 5.67 -19.55
CA PHE A 308 -9.16 4.31 -19.88
C PHE A 308 -8.59 3.31 -18.86
N GLU A 309 -9.48 2.70 -18.09
CA GLU A 309 -9.12 1.79 -17.00
C GLU A 309 -8.97 0.33 -17.47
N ASP A 310 -7.86 -0.30 -17.06
CA ASP A 310 -7.53 -1.71 -17.35
C ASP A 310 -7.66 -2.05 -18.84
N ALA A 311 -7.04 -1.20 -19.67
CA ALA A 311 -7.07 -1.27 -21.12
C ALA A 311 -6.74 -2.68 -21.61
N TRP A 312 -7.62 -3.17 -22.49
CA TRP A 312 -7.53 -4.47 -23.13
C TRP A 312 -6.44 -4.48 -24.21
N PRO A 313 -5.88 -5.64 -24.60
CA PRO A 313 -4.98 -5.72 -25.75
C PRO A 313 -5.52 -4.99 -26.97
N ILE A 314 -4.64 -4.25 -27.64
CA ILE A 314 -4.96 -3.44 -28.82
C ILE A 314 -3.99 -3.82 -29.92
N ASP A 315 -4.48 -4.04 -31.14
CA ASP A 315 -3.65 -4.17 -32.33
C ASP A 315 -2.77 -2.92 -32.53
N GLU A 316 -1.46 -3.08 -32.35
CA GLU A 316 -0.48 -1.99 -32.39
C GLU A 316 -0.47 -1.25 -33.74
N PRO A 317 -0.53 -1.92 -34.91
CA PRO A 317 -0.69 -1.24 -36.21
C PRO A 317 -1.96 -0.39 -36.30
N ALA A 318 -3.11 -0.92 -35.89
CA ALA A 318 -4.38 -0.19 -35.94
C ALA A 318 -4.45 0.96 -34.94
N TRP A 319 -3.79 0.84 -33.79
CA TRP A 319 -3.58 1.95 -32.85
C TRP A 319 -2.68 3.03 -33.44
N THR A 320 -1.57 2.65 -34.07
CA THR A 320 -0.63 3.58 -34.70
C THR A 320 -1.32 4.39 -35.80
N ALA A 321 -2.16 3.73 -36.62
CA ALA A 321 -2.97 4.42 -37.62
C ALA A 321 -3.96 5.43 -37.00
N LEU A 322 -4.56 5.10 -35.85
CA LEU A 322 -5.43 6.03 -35.12
C LEU A 322 -4.63 7.23 -34.58
N ALA A 323 -3.49 6.98 -33.93
CA ALA A 323 -2.64 8.01 -33.35
C ALA A 323 -2.00 8.94 -34.39
N ALA A 324 -1.79 8.45 -35.62
CA ALA A 324 -1.30 9.22 -36.75
C ALA A 324 -2.35 10.13 -37.40
N THR A 325 -3.63 9.97 -37.07
CA THR A 325 -4.71 10.84 -37.57
C THR A 325 -4.80 12.09 -36.69
N PRO A 326 -5.04 13.30 -37.26
CA PRO A 326 -5.35 14.48 -36.46
C PRO A 326 -6.50 14.19 -35.50
N SER A 327 -6.30 14.51 -34.23
CA SER A 327 -7.29 14.23 -33.20
C SER A 327 -8.53 15.13 -33.39
N SER A 328 -9.71 14.55 -33.21
CA SER A 328 -10.98 15.26 -33.05
C SER A 328 -11.12 15.97 -31.71
N LEU A 329 -10.21 15.72 -30.77
CA LEU A 329 -10.24 16.31 -29.44
C LEU A 329 -9.81 17.77 -29.47
N ALA A 330 -10.32 18.55 -28.50
CA ALA A 330 -9.86 19.91 -28.28
C ALA A 330 -8.36 19.95 -28.00
N GLY A 331 -7.70 21.01 -28.45
CA GLY A 331 -6.26 21.20 -28.31
C GLY A 331 -5.77 21.08 -26.86
N GLY A 332 -4.73 20.27 -26.65
CA GLY A 332 -4.16 19.99 -25.33
C GLY A 332 -4.88 18.88 -24.54
N SER A 333 -5.91 18.24 -25.11
CA SER A 333 -6.52 17.06 -24.50
C SER A 333 -5.51 15.91 -24.41
N LYS A 334 -5.66 15.08 -23.38
CA LYS A 334 -4.73 13.99 -23.06
C LYS A 334 -5.49 12.69 -22.82
N LEU A 335 -4.84 11.58 -23.12
CA LEU A 335 -5.30 10.23 -22.82
C LEU A 335 -4.38 9.59 -21.78
N LEU A 336 -4.98 8.95 -20.79
CA LEU A 336 -4.30 8.03 -19.88
C LEU A 336 -4.84 6.62 -20.09
N LEU A 337 -3.93 5.66 -20.27
CA LEU A 337 -4.25 4.24 -20.33
C LEU A 337 -3.67 3.57 -19.09
N THR A 338 -4.48 2.86 -18.31
CA THR A 338 -3.93 1.94 -17.30
C THR A 338 -3.97 0.52 -17.86
N CYS A 339 -2.89 -0.24 -17.73
CA CYS A 339 -2.84 -1.61 -18.28
C CYS A 339 -1.98 -2.54 -17.43
N ARG A 340 -2.17 -3.85 -17.63
CA ARG A 340 -1.34 -4.90 -17.01
C ARG A 340 -0.24 -5.39 -17.95
N ASP A 341 -0.52 -5.34 -19.24
CA ASP A 341 0.38 -5.82 -20.27
C ASP A 341 1.45 -4.77 -20.61
N ALA A 342 2.70 -5.23 -20.64
CA ALA A 342 3.84 -4.40 -21.02
C ALA A 342 3.82 -4.04 -22.51
N ASP A 343 3.13 -4.82 -23.35
CA ASP A 343 3.05 -4.56 -24.78
C ASP A 343 2.19 -3.32 -25.07
N ILE A 344 1.13 -3.11 -24.29
CA ILE A 344 0.29 -1.89 -24.33
C ILE A 344 1.11 -0.65 -23.92
N ALA A 345 2.22 -0.81 -23.19
CA ALA A 345 3.08 0.31 -22.79
C ALA A 345 3.67 1.06 -23.99
N ARG A 346 3.87 0.38 -25.12
CA ARG A 346 4.45 0.94 -26.35
C ARG A 346 3.47 1.81 -27.15
N LEU A 347 2.18 1.74 -26.82
CA LEU A 347 1.13 2.52 -27.46
C LEU A 347 1.10 4.00 -27.02
N GLY A 348 1.84 4.34 -25.96
CA GLY A 348 1.97 5.70 -25.46
C GLY A 348 2.80 6.60 -26.38
N THR A 349 2.50 7.89 -26.37
CA THR A 349 3.33 8.93 -27.04
C THR A 349 4.45 9.46 -26.16
N ALA A 350 4.50 9.00 -24.91
CA ALA A 350 5.51 9.31 -23.90
C ALA A 350 5.97 8.01 -23.24
N GLU A 351 7.13 8.05 -22.59
CA GLU A 351 7.66 6.91 -21.85
C GLU A 351 6.65 6.44 -20.78
N PRO A 352 6.31 5.14 -20.73
CA PRO A 352 5.30 4.64 -19.81
C PRO A 352 5.71 4.80 -18.35
N VAL A 353 4.73 5.05 -17.49
CA VAL A 353 4.93 5.04 -16.03
C VAL A 353 4.73 3.62 -15.52
N VAL A 354 5.82 2.95 -15.18
CA VAL A 354 5.81 1.53 -14.75
C VAL A 354 5.78 1.41 -13.24
N LEU A 355 4.68 0.86 -12.71
CA LEU A 355 4.49 0.56 -11.30
C LEU A 355 4.94 -0.87 -11.00
N ARG A 356 6.12 -0.98 -10.38
CA ARG A 356 6.63 -2.23 -9.84
C ARG A 356 5.98 -2.55 -8.50
N THR A 357 5.80 -3.81 -8.16
CA THR A 357 5.42 -4.21 -6.80
C THR A 357 6.40 -3.60 -5.79
N LEU A 358 5.91 -3.12 -4.65
CA LEU A 358 6.77 -2.55 -3.61
C LEU A 358 7.82 -3.58 -3.17
N GLN A 359 9.00 -3.10 -2.78
CA GLN A 359 9.96 -3.96 -2.10
C GLN A 359 9.43 -4.35 -0.72
N GLU A 360 10.00 -5.41 -0.14
CA GLU A 360 9.54 -5.93 1.15
C GLU A 360 9.64 -4.87 2.25
N GLU A 361 10.73 -4.11 2.25
CA GLU A 361 11.04 -3.08 3.24
C GLU A 361 10.06 -1.92 3.17
N GLU A 362 9.70 -1.50 1.95
CA GLU A 362 8.69 -0.47 1.70
C GLU A 362 7.28 -0.98 2.08
N TYR A 363 6.95 -2.20 1.68
CA TYR A 363 5.65 -2.80 1.95
C TYR A 363 5.43 -3.06 3.45
N TRP A 364 6.48 -3.46 4.17
CA TRP A 364 6.47 -3.59 5.61
C TRP A 364 6.10 -2.26 6.27
N TYR A 365 6.71 -1.15 5.83
CA TYR A 365 6.38 0.17 6.36
C TYR A 365 4.93 0.55 6.06
N TYR A 366 4.44 0.29 4.85
CA TYR A 366 3.04 0.48 4.46
C TYR A 366 2.08 -0.30 5.38
N PHE A 367 2.30 -1.60 5.53
CA PHE A 367 1.46 -2.49 6.32
C PHE A 367 1.48 -2.10 7.80
N LYS A 368 2.67 -1.87 8.36
CA LYS A 368 2.88 -1.49 9.76
C LYS A 368 2.08 -0.23 10.12
N ALA A 369 2.06 0.75 9.22
CA ALA A 369 1.35 2.01 9.47
C ALA A 369 -0.16 1.82 9.66
N PHE A 370 -0.77 0.80 9.00
CA PHE A 370 -2.16 0.42 9.24
C PHE A 370 -2.33 -0.50 10.45
N ALA A 371 -1.43 -1.47 10.63
CA ALA A 371 -1.54 -2.51 11.66
C ALA A 371 -1.27 -2.01 13.08
N PHE A 372 -0.29 -1.10 13.24
CA PHE A 372 0.13 -0.59 14.56
C PHE A 372 -0.41 0.82 14.83
N GLY A 373 -0.72 1.60 13.80
CA GLY A 373 -1.11 3.00 13.96
C GLY A 373 0.00 3.81 14.64
N GLY A 374 -0.22 4.20 15.89
CA GLY A 374 0.76 4.94 16.69
C GLY A 374 1.59 4.07 17.65
N ALA A 375 1.30 2.78 17.79
CA ALA A 375 2.05 1.89 18.68
C ALA A 375 3.44 1.58 18.11
N ASP A 376 4.46 1.55 18.96
CA ASP A 376 5.81 1.13 18.55
C ASP A 376 5.89 -0.41 18.53
N PRO A 377 6.17 -1.05 17.39
CA PRO A 377 6.37 -2.50 17.34
C PRO A 377 7.44 -3.03 18.29
N ARG A 378 8.42 -2.20 18.67
CA ARG A 378 9.49 -2.58 19.62
C ARG A 378 8.97 -2.86 21.02
N GLU A 379 7.89 -2.20 21.43
CA GLU A 379 7.22 -2.44 22.71
C GLU A 379 6.41 -3.75 22.71
N HIS A 380 6.16 -4.30 21.51
CA HIS A 380 5.32 -5.49 21.32
C HIS A 380 6.01 -6.55 20.44
N PRO A 381 7.17 -7.11 20.85
CA PRO A 381 8.01 -7.95 20.00
C PRO A 381 7.31 -9.23 19.50
N ARG A 382 6.45 -9.83 20.33
CA ARG A 382 5.65 -11.02 19.95
C ARG A 382 4.63 -10.68 18.85
N ILE A 383 3.98 -9.51 18.94
CA ILE A 383 3.02 -9.03 17.94
C ILE A 383 3.76 -8.61 16.66
N ALA A 384 4.88 -7.91 16.79
CA ALA A 384 5.73 -7.52 15.66
C ALA A 384 6.23 -8.72 14.84
N ALA A 385 6.59 -9.82 15.50
CA ALA A 385 6.97 -11.05 14.81
C ALA A 385 5.82 -11.63 13.96
N VAL A 386 4.61 -11.74 14.52
CA VAL A 386 3.42 -12.21 13.80
C VAL A 386 3.06 -11.25 12.66
N ALA A 387 3.16 -9.95 12.90
CA ALA A 387 2.91 -8.91 11.91
C ALA A 387 3.78 -9.07 10.65
N ARG A 388 5.08 -9.34 10.84
CA ARG A 388 6.00 -9.55 9.71
C ARG A 388 5.59 -10.76 8.88
N GLU A 389 5.27 -11.86 9.54
CA GLU A 389 4.83 -13.09 8.87
C GLU A 389 3.55 -12.83 8.06
N ILE A 390 2.56 -12.16 8.67
CA ILE A 390 1.35 -11.71 7.98
C ILE A 390 1.72 -10.92 6.72
N SER A 391 2.57 -9.89 6.85
CA SER A 391 2.95 -9.02 5.73
C SER A 391 3.60 -9.80 4.57
N GLY A 392 4.39 -10.84 4.87
CA GLY A 392 4.99 -11.73 3.88
C GLY A 392 3.98 -12.54 3.09
N HIS A 393 2.83 -12.88 3.68
CA HIS A 393 1.76 -13.63 3.02
C HIS A 393 0.82 -12.77 2.18
N LEU A 394 0.80 -11.44 2.36
CA LEU A 394 -0.17 -10.56 1.68
C LEU A 394 0.15 -10.27 0.20
N GLU A 395 1.16 -10.94 -0.39
CA GLU A 395 1.60 -10.75 -1.79
C GLU A 395 1.84 -9.29 -2.17
N ARG A 396 2.19 -8.45 -1.18
CA ARG A 396 2.45 -7.02 -1.35
C ARG A 396 1.28 -6.24 -1.96
N THR A 397 0.04 -6.66 -1.74
CA THR A 397 -1.13 -5.90 -2.21
C THR A 397 -1.50 -4.79 -1.22
N PHE A 398 -1.78 -3.58 -1.73
CA PHE A 398 -2.15 -2.43 -0.92
C PHE A 398 -3.48 -2.65 -0.16
N LEU A 399 -4.46 -3.22 -0.85
CA LEU A 399 -5.79 -3.41 -0.29
C LEU A 399 -5.81 -4.48 0.82
N ASP A 400 -5.13 -5.61 0.64
CA ASP A 400 -5.05 -6.64 1.70
C ASP A 400 -4.35 -6.05 2.94
N ALA A 401 -3.25 -5.30 2.77
CA ALA A 401 -2.56 -4.65 3.88
C ALA A 401 -3.42 -3.59 4.58
N ARG A 402 -4.17 -2.76 3.84
CA ARG A 402 -5.06 -1.76 4.44
C ARG A 402 -6.15 -2.43 5.26
N VAL A 403 -6.89 -3.38 4.66
CA VAL A 403 -8.04 -4.03 5.32
C VAL A 403 -7.58 -4.86 6.52
N LEU A 404 -6.61 -5.76 6.34
CA LEU A 404 -6.13 -6.62 7.40
C LEU A 404 -5.33 -5.85 8.45
N GLY A 405 -4.55 -4.84 8.05
CA GLY A 405 -3.90 -3.93 8.99
C GLY A 405 -4.91 -3.21 9.88
N THR A 406 -5.98 -2.65 9.30
CA THR A 406 -7.04 -2.02 10.10
C THR A 406 -7.76 -3.00 11.02
N LEU A 407 -7.97 -4.25 10.59
CA LEU A 407 -8.54 -5.32 11.40
C LEU A 407 -7.63 -5.68 12.59
N LEU A 408 -6.33 -5.78 12.36
CA LEU A 408 -5.34 -6.09 13.40
C LEU A 408 -5.21 -4.94 14.41
N ARG A 409 -5.28 -3.69 13.93
CA ARG A 409 -5.28 -2.51 14.81
C ARG A 409 -6.53 -2.42 15.68
N ALA A 410 -7.67 -2.83 15.12
CA ALA A 410 -8.96 -2.88 15.83
C ALA A 410 -8.95 -3.84 17.03
N ASN A 411 -8.12 -4.89 16.98
CA ASN A 411 -7.95 -5.86 18.05
C ASN A 411 -6.46 -6.18 18.23
N PHE A 412 -5.81 -5.44 19.13
CA PHE A 412 -4.36 -5.48 19.37
C PHE A 412 -3.94 -6.61 20.32
N ASP A 413 -4.64 -7.75 20.30
CA ASP A 413 -4.31 -8.94 21.08
C ASP A 413 -3.44 -9.93 20.27
N ALA A 414 -2.39 -10.45 20.89
CA ALA A 414 -1.47 -11.38 20.22
C ALA A 414 -2.15 -12.70 19.80
N ARG A 415 -3.14 -13.20 20.55
CA ARG A 415 -3.88 -14.42 20.18
C ARG A 415 -4.76 -14.15 18.96
N PHE A 416 -5.42 -12.98 18.90
CA PHE A 416 -6.17 -12.55 17.72
C PHE A 416 -5.28 -12.49 16.47
N TRP A 417 -4.11 -11.85 16.55
CA TRP A 417 -3.19 -11.73 15.41
C TRP A 417 -2.73 -13.09 14.88
N ARG A 418 -2.46 -14.06 15.77
CA ARG A 418 -2.14 -15.44 15.37
C ARG A 418 -3.31 -16.14 14.67
N ARG A 419 -4.55 -15.92 15.10
CA ARG A 419 -5.74 -16.45 14.39
C ARG A 419 -5.85 -15.85 12.99
N VAL A 420 -5.61 -14.54 12.83
CA VAL A 420 -5.61 -13.89 11.51
C VAL A 420 -4.53 -14.51 10.61
N LEU A 421 -3.32 -14.70 11.13
CA LEU A 421 -2.25 -15.38 10.40
C LEU A 421 -2.65 -16.80 9.98
N ALA A 422 -3.21 -17.61 10.89
CA ALA A 422 -3.67 -18.95 10.58
C ALA A 422 -4.76 -18.99 9.51
N ALA A 423 -5.67 -18.01 9.50
CA ALA A 423 -6.69 -17.84 8.46
C ALA A 423 -6.05 -17.46 7.11
N ILE A 424 -5.07 -16.55 7.11
CA ILE A 424 -4.32 -16.16 5.91
C ILE A 424 -3.63 -17.37 5.27
N VAL A 425 -2.94 -18.19 6.08
CA VAL A 425 -2.21 -19.38 5.61
C VAL A 425 -3.17 -20.43 5.02
N ARG A 426 -4.38 -20.58 5.59
CA ARG A 426 -5.40 -21.51 5.08
C ARG A 426 -6.19 -20.97 3.89
N CYS A 427 -6.15 -19.66 3.65
CA CYS A 427 -6.96 -19.02 2.62
C CYS A 427 -6.43 -19.32 1.21
N GLU A 428 -6.99 -20.35 0.56
CA GLU A 428 -6.69 -20.67 -0.84
C GLU A 428 -7.37 -19.73 -1.85
N ARG A 429 -8.41 -18.99 -1.43
CA ARG A 429 -9.24 -18.16 -2.31
C ARG A 429 -8.78 -16.70 -2.34
N ARG A 430 -8.86 -16.07 -3.51
CA ARG A 430 -8.64 -14.63 -3.70
C ARG A 430 -9.98 -13.92 -3.90
N PRO A 431 -10.17 -12.70 -3.35
CA PRO A 431 -9.22 -11.89 -2.58
C PRO A 431 -9.02 -12.37 -1.14
N MET A 432 -7.78 -12.32 -0.64
CA MET A 432 -7.38 -12.93 0.64
C MET A 432 -8.12 -12.31 1.83
N HIS A 433 -8.20 -10.98 1.92
CA HIS A 433 -8.92 -10.34 3.02
C HIS A 433 -10.40 -10.76 3.10
N VAL A 434 -11.05 -11.08 1.97
CA VAL A 434 -12.44 -11.58 1.99
C VAL A 434 -12.50 -12.97 2.62
N GLY A 435 -11.60 -13.87 2.23
CA GLY A 435 -11.53 -15.22 2.80
C GLY A 435 -11.20 -15.19 4.30
N VAL A 436 -10.24 -14.37 4.70
CA VAL A 436 -9.86 -14.18 6.10
C VAL A 436 -11.03 -13.62 6.92
N LEU A 437 -11.74 -12.61 6.41
CA LEU A 437 -12.91 -12.07 7.10
C LEU A 437 -14.05 -13.10 7.18
N LEU A 438 -14.30 -13.85 6.12
CA LEU A 438 -15.29 -14.94 6.13
C LEU A 438 -15.01 -16.00 7.20
N GLU A 439 -13.72 -16.29 7.44
CA GLU A 439 -13.32 -17.29 8.43
C GLU A 439 -13.35 -16.74 9.86
N LEU A 440 -12.97 -15.48 10.05
CA LEU A 440 -12.88 -14.85 11.37
C LEU A 440 -14.22 -14.33 11.89
N LEU A 441 -15.14 -13.99 10.99
CA LEU A 441 -16.45 -13.46 11.35
C LEU A 441 -17.46 -14.60 11.51
N PRO A 442 -18.31 -14.61 12.56
CA PRO A 442 -19.34 -15.63 12.80
C PRO A 442 -20.55 -15.43 11.87
N VAL A 443 -20.28 -15.21 10.59
CA VAL A 443 -21.28 -14.83 9.61
C VAL A 443 -21.79 -16.10 8.95
N ARG A 444 -23.01 -16.51 9.33
CA ARG A 444 -23.78 -17.51 8.58
C ARG A 444 -24.42 -16.85 7.36
N GLY A 445 -23.62 -16.57 6.35
CA GLY A 445 -24.12 -15.95 5.13
C GLY A 445 -23.27 -16.26 3.91
N ARG A 446 -23.92 -16.50 2.77
CA ARG A 446 -23.23 -16.65 1.50
C ARG A 446 -22.77 -15.25 1.04
N LEU A 447 -21.49 -15.13 0.67
CA LEU A 447 -20.95 -13.93 0.04
C LEU A 447 -21.80 -13.58 -1.20
N GLN A 448 -22.48 -12.44 -1.19
CA GLN A 448 -23.34 -12.00 -2.28
C GLN A 448 -22.58 -11.07 -3.23
N SER A 449 -21.87 -10.09 -2.68
CA SER A 449 -21.10 -9.14 -3.46
C SER A 449 -19.93 -8.59 -2.67
N TYR A 450 -18.94 -8.09 -3.40
CA TYR A 450 -17.74 -7.50 -2.85
C TYR A 450 -17.19 -6.48 -3.85
N GLY A 451 -16.95 -5.25 -3.39
CA GLY A 451 -16.50 -4.16 -4.24
C GLY A 451 -16.88 -2.78 -3.71
N TYR A 452 -16.83 -1.79 -4.59
CA TYR A 452 -17.18 -0.41 -4.27
C TYR A 452 -18.70 -0.24 -4.17
N CYS A 453 -19.17 0.38 -3.09
CA CYS A 453 -20.56 0.70 -2.87
C CYS A 453 -20.75 2.19 -2.54
N ARG A 454 -21.83 2.78 -3.07
CA ARG A 454 -22.21 4.20 -2.88
C ARG A 454 -23.02 4.47 -1.61
N SER A 455 -23.51 3.43 -0.93
CA SER A 455 -24.41 3.60 0.21
C SER A 455 -23.64 3.88 1.52
N PRO A 456 -24.16 4.76 2.40
CA PRO A 456 -23.59 5.00 3.73
C PRO A 456 -23.62 3.73 4.60
N PRO A 457 -22.70 3.61 5.58
CA PRO A 457 -22.40 2.34 6.22
C PRO A 457 -23.53 1.84 7.13
N LYS A 458 -23.80 0.53 7.09
CA LYS A 458 -24.62 -0.16 8.11
C LYS A 458 -23.76 -0.68 9.27
N PHE A 459 -22.58 -1.23 8.97
CA PHE A 459 -21.64 -1.76 9.98
C PHE A 459 -20.18 -1.57 9.54
N THR A 460 -19.30 -1.24 10.49
CA THR A 460 -17.84 -1.26 10.33
C THR A 460 -17.24 -2.59 10.77
N VAL A 461 -15.99 -2.85 10.41
CA VAL A 461 -15.24 -4.02 10.91
C VAL A 461 -15.17 -4.03 12.45
N GLN A 462 -15.07 -2.86 13.09
CA GLN A 462 -15.05 -2.74 14.55
C GLN A 462 -16.37 -3.21 15.16
N ASP A 463 -17.51 -2.76 14.60
CA ASP A 463 -18.84 -3.08 15.11
C ASP A 463 -19.07 -4.60 15.14
N VAL A 464 -18.63 -5.29 14.08
CA VAL A 464 -18.76 -6.76 13.97
C VAL A 464 -17.83 -7.48 14.95
N LEU A 465 -16.62 -6.96 15.18
CA LEU A 465 -15.71 -7.54 16.18
C LEU A 465 -16.22 -7.34 17.62
N SER A 466 -16.78 -6.18 17.95
CA SER A 466 -17.31 -5.88 19.28
C SER A 466 -18.56 -6.68 19.64
N ALA A 467 -19.36 -7.10 18.66
CA ALA A 467 -20.50 -7.99 18.88
C ALA A 467 -20.10 -9.36 19.49
N ARG A 468 -18.82 -9.76 19.36
CA ARG A 468 -18.24 -10.98 19.94
C ARG A 468 -18.11 -10.92 21.47
N GLU A 469 -17.86 -9.75 22.04
CA GLU A 469 -17.54 -9.61 23.47
C GLU A 469 -18.80 -9.58 24.35
N SER A 470 -19.95 -9.17 23.80
CA SER A 470 -21.18 -9.01 24.59
C SER A 470 -21.99 -10.29 24.80
N GLY A 471 -21.63 -11.44 24.22
CA GLY A 471 -22.36 -12.72 24.39
C GLY A 471 -23.86 -12.70 23.99
N GLY A 472 -24.38 -11.57 23.54
CA GLY A 472 -25.76 -11.37 23.17
C GLY A 472 -25.97 -11.73 21.72
N GLY A 473 -26.83 -12.72 21.47
CA GLY A 473 -27.48 -12.91 20.19
C GLY A 473 -28.32 -11.67 19.83
N GLY A 474 -27.65 -10.63 19.36
CA GLY A 474 -28.26 -9.49 18.69
C GLY A 474 -28.39 -9.78 17.19
N GLY A 475 -29.00 -10.92 16.85
CA GLY A 475 -29.51 -11.12 15.51
C GLY A 475 -30.63 -10.11 15.29
N GLY A 476 -30.29 -9.00 14.64
CA GLY A 476 -31.30 -8.15 14.02
C GLY A 476 -32.10 -9.02 13.06
N ASP A 477 -33.37 -9.18 13.39
CA ASP A 477 -34.39 -9.97 12.71
C ASP A 477 -34.78 -9.29 11.38
N SER A 478 -33.80 -9.13 10.48
CA SER A 478 -34.00 -8.64 9.13
C SER A 478 -33.62 -9.77 8.17
N GLU A 479 -34.61 -10.26 7.42
CA GLU A 479 -34.45 -11.24 6.32
C GLU A 479 -33.48 -10.76 5.21
N GLU A 480 -33.11 -9.48 5.22
CA GLU A 480 -32.10 -8.89 4.38
C GLU A 480 -30.71 -9.06 5.01
N GLY A 481 -29.76 -9.62 4.26
CA GLY A 481 -28.39 -9.78 4.70
C GLY A 481 -27.69 -8.45 5.09
N PHE A 482 -26.42 -8.52 5.50
CA PHE A 482 -25.70 -7.35 6.05
C PHE A 482 -24.43 -7.02 5.26
N THR A 483 -24.02 -5.75 5.33
CA THR A 483 -22.87 -5.20 4.60
C THR A 483 -21.83 -4.70 5.59
N ILE A 484 -20.59 -5.19 5.45
CA ILE A 484 -19.42 -4.72 6.19
C ILE A 484 -18.63 -3.78 5.29
N HIS A 485 -18.41 -2.56 5.76
CA HIS A 485 -17.54 -1.62 5.06
C HIS A 485 -16.10 -1.77 5.57
N LEU A 486 -15.20 -2.13 4.66
CA LEU A 486 -13.80 -2.47 4.92
C LEU A 486 -12.91 -1.23 5.03
N CYS A 487 -13.07 -0.29 4.10
CA CYS A 487 -12.38 0.99 4.16
C CYS A 487 -13.06 2.03 3.27
N ARG A 488 -12.95 3.31 3.66
CA ARG A 488 -13.33 4.45 2.82
C ARG A 488 -12.18 4.74 1.84
N GLU A 489 -12.49 4.90 0.55
CA GLU A 489 -11.55 5.50 -0.40
C GLU A 489 -11.61 7.02 -0.16
N THR A 490 -10.57 7.59 0.47
CA THR A 490 -10.65 8.92 1.09
C THR A 490 -10.63 10.09 0.10
N LEU A 491 -10.50 9.86 -1.21
CA LEU A 491 -10.20 10.96 -2.13
C LEU A 491 -11.18 11.19 -3.29
N TYR A 492 -11.87 10.17 -3.81
CA TYR A 492 -12.54 10.38 -5.11
C TYR A 492 -14.02 10.14 -5.20
N MET A 493 -14.61 9.43 -4.25
CA MET A 493 -16.04 9.26 -4.18
C MET A 493 -16.38 8.89 -2.74
N ASP A 494 -17.60 9.15 -2.29
CA ASP A 494 -18.18 8.43 -1.15
C ASP A 494 -18.44 6.96 -1.53
N HIS A 495 -17.38 6.26 -1.94
CA HIS A 495 -17.39 4.84 -2.26
C HIS A 495 -16.70 4.11 -1.13
N TRP A 496 -17.48 3.24 -0.52
CA TRP A 496 -17.01 2.34 0.49
C TRP A 496 -16.61 1.05 -0.16
N TYR A 497 -15.43 0.56 0.19
CA TYR A 497 -15.11 -0.82 -0.09
C TYR A 497 -15.88 -1.70 0.86
N SER A 498 -16.72 -2.59 0.34
CA SER A 498 -17.66 -3.34 1.17
C SER A 498 -17.75 -4.81 0.78
N ILE A 499 -18.08 -5.64 1.76
CA ILE A 499 -18.49 -7.03 1.57
C ILE A 499 -19.96 -7.13 2.00
N THR A 500 -20.81 -7.68 1.14
CA THR A 500 -22.21 -7.95 1.46
C THR A 500 -22.45 -9.46 1.54
N PHE A 501 -23.07 -9.87 2.63
CA PHE A 501 -23.47 -11.25 2.88
C PHE A 501 -24.98 -11.36 2.81
N LYS A 502 -25.48 -12.47 2.26
CA LYS A 502 -26.90 -12.84 2.31
C LYS A 502 -27.09 -13.98 3.31
N ASN A 503 -28.06 -13.88 4.21
CA ASN A 503 -28.40 -14.97 5.12
C ASN A 503 -28.77 -16.23 4.31
N GLU A 504 -28.23 -17.38 4.70
CA GLU A 504 -28.73 -18.65 4.20
C GLU A 504 -30.09 -18.89 4.86
N GLY A 505 -31.16 -18.95 4.06
CA GLY A 505 -32.49 -19.29 4.57
C GLY A 505 -32.44 -20.62 5.33
N ALA A 506 -33.23 -20.73 6.40
CA ALA A 506 -33.31 -21.95 7.19
C ALA A 506 -33.57 -23.18 6.28
N PRO A 507 -32.92 -24.33 6.52
CA PRO A 507 -33.26 -25.54 5.79
C PRO A 507 -34.75 -25.83 5.95
N PRO A 508 -35.45 -26.32 4.91
CA PRO A 508 -36.86 -26.64 5.01
C PRO A 508 -37.08 -27.61 6.19
N PRO A 509 -38.14 -27.43 7.00
CA PRO A 509 -38.38 -28.28 8.14
C PRO A 509 -38.42 -29.74 7.70
N SER A 510 -37.68 -30.59 8.41
CA SER A 510 -37.71 -32.03 8.20
C SER A 510 -39.16 -32.52 8.29
N PRO A 511 -39.60 -33.40 7.37
CA PRO A 511 -40.97 -33.91 7.41
C PRO A 511 -41.22 -34.55 8.78
N PRO A 512 -42.41 -34.35 9.38
CA PRO A 512 -42.68 -34.82 10.74
C PRO A 512 -42.44 -36.33 10.80
N ARG A 513 -41.62 -36.76 11.77
CA ARG A 513 -41.46 -38.17 12.13
C ARG A 513 -42.86 -38.73 12.38
N ARG A 514 -43.31 -39.65 11.53
CA ARG A 514 -44.48 -40.47 11.80
C ARG A 514 -44.24 -41.19 13.12
N VAL A 515 -44.92 -40.73 14.17
CA VAL A 515 -45.12 -41.52 15.37
C VAL A 515 -46.01 -42.68 14.94
N LEU A 516 -45.41 -43.87 14.81
CA LEU A 516 -46.17 -45.12 14.80
C LEU A 516 -46.64 -45.33 16.25
N THR A 517 -47.88 -44.95 16.52
CA THR A 517 -48.61 -45.51 17.66
C THR A 517 -49.22 -46.84 17.25
N THR A 518 -48.82 -47.87 18.00
CA THR A 518 -49.29 -49.27 18.09
C THR A 518 -49.07 -50.18 16.89
#